data_AF-A0A812HK31-F1
#
_entry.id   AF-A0A812HK31-F1
#
_cell.length_a   1.000
_cell.length_b   1.000
_cell.length_c   1.000
_cell.angle_alpha   90.00
_cell.angle_beta   90.00
_cell.angle_gamma   90.00
#
_symmetry.space_group_name_H-M   'P 1'
#
loop_
_entity.id
_entity.type
_entity.pdbx_description
1 polymer ?
#
loop_
_entity_poly.entity_id
_entity_poly.type
_entity_poly.pdbx_seq_one_letter_code
_entity_poly.pdbx_strand_id
1 'polypeptide(L)'
;MFQELMHWTEEEDLGYAVQIYSVYNIVRGGANMLRAELEGIHRLLQHALTWDYCILLSEQDYPLRANEVLATYLWVHHGTSFVSVDEGECERDVSYQCGDRVISLSAGAQYPKIPGMRYASGSQWFAITHEMAAAVASSFANASTLVGAIFQDLTSVKQPDESFFQAVVLNTKFCSKCSDFTLHWTDKDSMREVRSLTSEYNILSPGVLGLLEDFTKVEEVRRQSLWAFFARKFDDSRESSQLKDQLDGEASHNSRPAWTTARVPAIGRVIEVLASSLAQIKSIQRLQRNYDGIFNFQTLRLQVEPRLEIRIHEKLATPKTAHPLLALRVGCDWNKDELVFDGDVSAVSASSTGPYSCPSLWAVAHWRMSKKPISQELVLVWIDPRGTPMQHAPISISENSVLLWHRYTATQPLPQGLWSLEVKSQDSILARRHFFVYGDPSDIPWQNVREYFDIVIL
;
A
#
# COMPACT_ATOMS: atom_id res chain seq x y z
N MET A 1 29.62 12.85 -25.16
CA MET A 1 28.39 13.18 -24.42
C MET A 1 27.11 13.12 -25.26
N PHE A 2 26.76 14.07 -26.14
CA PHE A 2 25.47 13.97 -26.89
C PHE A 2 25.42 12.86 -27.97
N GLN A 3 26.56 12.35 -28.44
CA GLN A 3 26.61 11.20 -29.36
C GLN A 3 26.58 9.83 -28.66
N GLU A 4 26.72 9.76 -27.34
CA GLU A 4 26.71 8.48 -26.59
C GLU A 4 25.30 8.04 -26.18
N LEU A 5 24.33 8.97 -26.09
CA LEU A 5 22.94 8.67 -25.73
C LEU A 5 22.09 8.13 -26.90
N MET A 6 22.54 8.31 -28.16
CA MET A 6 21.81 7.84 -29.35
C MET A 6 22.07 6.36 -29.68
N HIS A 7 22.90 5.66 -28.89
CA HIS A 7 23.24 4.25 -29.11
C HIS A 7 22.79 3.29 -28.01
N TRP A 8 22.04 3.77 -27.01
CA TRP A 8 21.39 2.91 -26.03
C TRP A 8 20.00 2.47 -26.53
N THR A 9 19.99 1.77 -27.65
CA THR A 9 18.96 0.74 -27.92
C THR A 9 19.60 -0.61 -27.60
N GLU A 10 20.07 -0.77 -26.38
CA GLU A 10 20.41 -2.09 -25.85
C GLU A 10 19.24 -2.53 -24.98
N GLU A 11 18.48 -3.51 -25.46
CA GLU A 11 17.77 -4.43 -24.58
C GLU A 11 18.86 -5.20 -23.81
N GLU A 12 19.35 -4.64 -22.70
CA GLU A 12 20.05 -5.46 -21.72
C GLU A 12 19.00 -6.38 -21.08
N ASP A 13 19.07 -7.65 -21.46
CA ASP A 13 18.20 -8.71 -20.94
C ASP A 13 18.64 -9.05 -19.49
N LEU A 14 18.25 -8.19 -18.54
CA LEU A 14 18.34 -8.40 -17.08
C LEU A 14 17.32 -9.47 -16.59
N GLY A 15 16.86 -10.34 -17.50
CA GLY A 15 15.82 -11.34 -17.34
C GLY A 15 14.43 -10.82 -17.74
N TYR A 16 13.47 -11.73 -17.87
CA TYR A 16 12.07 -11.48 -18.29
C TYR A 16 11.27 -10.44 -17.46
N ALA A 17 11.86 -9.78 -16.47
CA ALA A 17 11.19 -8.88 -15.54
C ALA A 17 11.60 -7.40 -15.70
N VAL A 18 12.68 -7.10 -16.44
CA VAL A 18 13.17 -5.73 -16.62
C VAL A 18 13.29 -5.45 -18.12
N GLN A 19 12.65 -4.38 -18.58
CA GLN A 19 12.72 -3.92 -19.96
C GLN A 19 13.10 -2.44 -19.97
N ILE A 20 14.10 -2.08 -20.77
CA ILE A 20 14.60 -0.71 -20.89
C ILE A 20 14.14 -0.14 -22.22
N TYR A 21 13.65 1.10 -22.21
CA TYR A 21 13.19 1.76 -23.42
C TYR A 21 13.38 3.27 -23.36
N SER A 22 13.69 3.88 -24.51
CA SER A 22 13.88 5.33 -24.64
C SER A 22 13.41 5.80 -26.01
N VAL A 23 12.24 6.44 -26.05
CA VAL A 23 11.63 6.95 -27.31
C VAL A 23 11.17 8.40 -27.25
N TYR A 24 11.15 8.99 -26.06
CA TYR A 24 10.77 10.38 -25.88
C TYR A 24 11.94 11.17 -25.32
N ASN A 25 12.18 12.34 -25.90
CA ASN A 25 13.06 13.32 -25.28
C ASN A 25 12.30 13.97 -24.11
N ILE A 26 12.69 13.63 -22.89
CA ILE A 26 12.06 14.11 -21.67
C ILE A 26 12.66 15.46 -21.29
N VAL A 27 11.80 16.47 -21.23
CA VAL A 27 12.16 17.82 -20.75
C VAL A 27 11.22 18.16 -19.60
N ARG A 28 11.78 18.73 -18.53
CA ARG A 28 11.02 19.02 -17.32
C ARG A 28 9.83 19.94 -17.63
N GLY A 29 8.63 19.50 -17.24
CA GLY A 29 7.36 20.20 -17.46
C GLY A 29 6.82 20.12 -18.89
N GLY A 30 7.47 19.36 -19.78
CA GLY A 30 7.04 19.17 -21.16
C GLY A 30 6.09 17.99 -21.33
N ALA A 31 5.25 18.05 -22.37
CA ALA A 31 4.24 17.03 -22.65
C ALA A 31 4.81 15.63 -22.97
N ASN A 32 6.09 15.51 -23.31
CA ASN A 32 6.72 14.22 -23.52
C ASN A 32 6.89 13.41 -22.23
N MET A 33 6.85 14.04 -21.05
CA MET A 33 6.82 13.32 -19.77
C MET A 33 5.60 12.39 -19.70
N LEU A 34 4.40 12.96 -19.85
CA LEU A 34 3.15 12.20 -19.87
C LEU A 34 3.12 11.16 -21.00
N ARG A 35 3.66 11.47 -22.19
CA ARG A 35 3.72 10.50 -23.30
C ARG A 35 4.57 9.29 -22.95
N ALA A 36 5.69 9.49 -22.26
CA ALA A 36 6.55 8.40 -21.81
C ALA A 36 5.89 7.54 -20.73
N GLU A 37 5.18 8.17 -19.78
CA GLU A 37 4.40 7.44 -18.77
C GLU A 37 3.32 6.56 -19.41
N LEU A 38 2.56 7.10 -20.37
CA LEU A 38 1.51 6.36 -21.08
C LEU A 38 2.07 5.23 -21.96
N GLU A 39 3.21 5.46 -22.61
CA GLU A 39 3.92 4.41 -23.36
C GLU A 39 4.44 3.30 -22.45
N GLY A 40 4.98 3.66 -21.28
CA GLY A 40 5.38 2.70 -20.25
C GLY A 40 4.20 1.84 -19.79
N ILE A 41 3.04 2.44 -19.52
CA ILE A 41 1.81 1.72 -19.18
C ILE A 41 1.37 0.79 -20.31
N HIS A 42 1.40 1.27 -21.56
CA HIS A 42 1.01 0.46 -22.72
C HIS A 42 1.89 -0.80 -22.86
N ARG A 43 3.20 -0.65 -22.68
CA ARG A 43 4.16 -1.77 -22.70
C ARG A 43 3.97 -2.72 -21.54
N LEU A 44 3.77 -2.19 -20.33
CA LEU A 44 3.52 -2.99 -19.14
C LEU A 44 2.26 -3.89 -19.31
N LEU A 45 1.23 -3.40 -19.99
CA LEU A 45 0.02 -4.18 -20.32
C LEU A 45 0.25 -5.29 -21.35
N GLN A 46 1.30 -5.18 -22.17
CA GLN A 46 1.71 -6.21 -23.15
C GLN A 46 2.68 -7.22 -22.55
N HIS A 47 3.13 -6.99 -21.31
CA HIS A 47 4.10 -7.83 -20.65
C HIS A 47 3.52 -9.22 -20.32
N ALA A 48 4.35 -10.26 -20.35
CA ALA A 48 3.90 -11.64 -20.14
C ALA A 48 3.58 -11.95 -18.66
N LEU A 49 4.16 -11.19 -17.73
CA LEU A 49 3.88 -11.35 -16.30
C LEU A 49 2.52 -10.77 -15.93
N THR A 50 1.77 -11.49 -15.09
CA THR A 50 0.57 -10.96 -14.45
C THR A 50 0.93 -9.97 -13.36
N TRP A 51 0.25 -8.82 -13.31
CA TRP A 51 0.46 -7.78 -12.31
C TRP A 51 -0.84 -7.06 -11.96
N ASP A 52 -0.92 -6.53 -10.74
CA ASP A 52 -2.13 -5.86 -10.22
C ASP A 52 -2.03 -4.33 -10.21
N TYR A 53 -0.82 -3.79 -10.01
CA TYR A 53 -0.54 -2.37 -9.87
C TYR A 53 0.61 -1.90 -10.76
N CYS A 54 0.46 -0.72 -11.34
CA CYS A 54 1.51 0.04 -12.01
C CYS A 54 1.93 1.20 -11.10
N ILE A 55 3.21 1.26 -10.71
CA ILE A 55 3.77 2.28 -9.82
C ILE A 55 4.81 3.07 -10.60
N LEU A 56 4.67 4.41 -10.64
CA LEU A 56 5.63 5.30 -11.30
C LEU A 56 6.76 5.65 -10.32
N LEU A 57 8.02 5.51 -10.75
CA LEU A 57 9.23 5.84 -9.99
C LEU A 57 10.24 6.58 -10.88
N SER A 58 11.14 7.34 -10.26
CA SER A 58 12.36 7.88 -10.86
C SER A 58 13.62 7.29 -10.22
N GLU A 59 14.77 7.61 -10.79
CA GLU A 59 16.08 7.33 -10.21
C GLU A 59 16.33 8.02 -8.86
N GLN A 60 15.49 9.00 -8.49
CA GLN A 60 15.62 9.76 -7.25
C GLN A 60 14.64 9.30 -6.16
N ASP A 61 13.85 8.26 -6.42
CA ASP A 61 12.97 7.63 -5.44
C ASP A 61 13.72 6.50 -4.71
N TYR A 62 13.47 6.38 -3.41
CA TYR A 62 14.06 5.31 -2.59
C TYR A 62 13.01 4.66 -1.70
N PRO A 63 13.01 3.31 -1.57
CA PRO A 63 12.07 2.61 -0.70
C PRO A 63 12.28 2.98 0.78
N LEU A 64 11.17 3.20 1.48
CA LEU A 64 11.13 3.42 2.93
C LEU A 64 10.83 2.14 3.72
N ARG A 65 10.32 1.11 3.03
CA ARG A 65 9.79 -0.13 3.62
C ARG A 65 10.11 -1.31 2.73
N ALA A 66 10.12 -2.50 3.33
CA ALA A 66 10.31 -3.75 2.61
C ALA A 66 9.16 -4.01 1.60
N ASN A 67 9.49 -4.70 0.50
CA ASN A 67 8.56 -4.98 -0.59
C ASN A 67 7.34 -5.80 -0.13
N GLU A 68 7.52 -6.68 0.84
CA GLU A 68 6.44 -7.50 1.40
C GLU A 68 5.36 -6.63 2.09
N VAL A 69 5.79 -5.53 2.73
CA VAL A 69 4.87 -4.57 3.36
C VAL A 69 4.09 -3.81 2.29
N LEU A 70 4.75 -3.40 1.20
CA LEU A 70 4.10 -2.75 0.05
C LEU A 70 3.08 -3.69 -0.62
N ALA A 71 3.49 -4.92 -0.94
CA ALA A 71 2.62 -5.91 -1.58
C ALA A 71 1.37 -6.17 -0.73
N THR A 72 1.56 -6.32 0.57
CA THR A 72 0.47 -6.46 1.54
C THR A 72 -0.45 -5.23 1.49
N TYR A 73 0.11 -4.02 1.58
CA TYR A 73 -0.65 -2.78 1.57
C TYR A 73 -1.52 -2.66 0.31
N LEU A 74 -0.94 -2.90 -0.87
CA LEU A 74 -1.69 -2.87 -2.13
C LEU A 74 -2.80 -3.91 -2.18
N TRP A 75 -2.59 -5.06 -1.55
CA TRP A 75 -3.62 -6.10 -1.44
C TRP A 75 -4.77 -5.70 -0.51
N VAL A 76 -4.55 -5.03 0.64
CA VAL A 76 -5.67 -4.44 1.47
C VAL A 76 -6.55 -3.58 0.59
N HIS A 77 -5.86 -2.76 -0.19
CA HIS A 77 -6.41 -1.66 -0.94
C HIS A 77 -6.78 -2.11 -2.35
N HIS A 78 -6.88 -3.43 -2.58
CA HIS A 78 -7.10 -4.00 -3.90
C HIS A 78 -8.26 -3.30 -4.63
N GLY A 79 -8.01 -2.92 -5.87
CA GLY A 79 -8.96 -2.17 -6.69
C GLY A 79 -9.02 -0.67 -6.40
N THR A 80 -8.23 -0.15 -5.45
CA THR A 80 -8.06 1.29 -5.19
C THR A 80 -6.81 1.78 -5.90
N SER A 81 -6.92 2.83 -6.71
CA SER A 81 -5.77 3.58 -7.27
C SER A 81 -5.33 4.69 -6.33
N PHE A 82 -4.08 5.13 -6.44
CA PHE A 82 -3.41 6.10 -5.58
C PHE A 82 -2.92 7.26 -6.46
N VAL A 83 -3.75 8.31 -6.56
CA VAL A 83 -3.50 9.51 -7.36
C VAL A 83 -3.89 10.70 -6.49
N SER A 84 -2.96 11.60 -6.20
CA SER A 84 -3.30 12.80 -5.44
C SER A 84 -4.05 13.79 -6.32
N VAL A 85 -5.18 14.28 -5.82
CA VAL A 85 -6.10 15.23 -6.44
C VAL A 85 -6.22 16.42 -5.50
N ASP A 86 -5.49 17.49 -5.80
CA ASP A 86 -5.60 18.76 -5.10
C ASP A 86 -6.66 19.62 -5.82
N GLU A 87 -7.86 19.69 -5.22
CA GLU A 87 -8.99 20.45 -5.76
C GLU A 87 -8.69 21.97 -5.67
N GLY A 88 -8.51 22.62 -6.82
CA GLY A 88 -8.20 24.06 -6.94
C GLY A 88 -8.23 24.54 -8.39
N GLU A 89 -8.09 25.85 -8.61
CA GLU A 89 -7.92 26.36 -9.98
C GLU A 89 -6.55 25.96 -10.51
N CYS A 90 -6.52 25.01 -11.45
CA CYS A 90 -5.30 24.68 -12.18
C CYS A 90 -4.94 25.82 -13.12
N GLU A 91 -3.72 26.32 -12.99
CA GLU A 91 -3.11 27.18 -13.99
C GLU A 91 -2.95 26.41 -15.30
N ARG A 92 -3.38 27.00 -16.40
CA ARG A 92 -3.46 26.39 -17.73
C ARG A 92 -2.64 27.18 -18.73
N ASP A 93 -1.40 27.52 -18.35
CA ASP A 93 -0.47 28.19 -19.24
C ASP A 93 -0.20 27.33 -20.46
N VAL A 94 -0.39 27.92 -21.64
CA VAL A 94 -0.15 27.24 -22.91
C VAL A 94 1.34 26.95 -23.06
N SER A 95 1.68 25.67 -23.17
CA SER A 95 3.06 25.22 -23.33
C SER A 95 3.21 24.39 -24.60
N TYR A 96 4.39 24.46 -25.20
CA TYR A 96 4.75 23.60 -26.31
C TYR A 96 6.18 23.09 -26.14
N GLN A 97 6.37 21.78 -26.32
CA GLN A 97 7.70 21.18 -26.33
C GLN A 97 8.21 21.06 -27.77
N CYS A 98 9.31 21.74 -28.06
CA CYS A 98 10.03 21.67 -29.33
C CYS A 98 11.44 21.15 -29.08
N GLY A 99 11.72 19.89 -29.47
CA GLY A 99 13.02 19.27 -29.25
C GLY A 99 13.37 19.17 -27.76
N ASP A 100 14.45 19.84 -27.36
CA ASP A 100 14.99 19.90 -26.00
C ASP A 100 14.48 21.11 -25.19
N ARG A 101 13.47 21.82 -25.69
CA ARG A 101 12.92 23.01 -25.04
C ARG A 101 11.42 22.96 -24.84
N VAL A 102 10.97 23.48 -23.71
CA VAL A 102 9.58 23.81 -23.42
C VAL A 102 9.44 25.32 -23.42
N ILE A 103 8.55 25.83 -24.27
CA ILE A 103 8.30 27.26 -24.45
C ILE A 103 6.88 27.63 -23.99
N SER A 104 6.75 28.84 -23.45
CA SER A 104 5.46 29.45 -23.12
C SER A 104 4.94 30.22 -24.32
N LEU A 105 3.85 29.73 -24.92
CA LEU A 105 3.30 30.32 -26.14
C LEU A 105 2.51 31.61 -25.87
N SER A 106 2.13 31.87 -24.63
CA SER A 106 1.34 33.04 -24.26
C SER A 106 1.55 33.39 -22.79
N ALA A 107 2.43 34.35 -22.51
CA ALA A 107 2.66 34.85 -21.17
C ALA A 107 1.35 35.37 -20.55
N GLY A 108 0.80 34.62 -19.60
CA GLY A 108 -0.42 34.95 -18.86
C GLY A 108 -1.76 34.57 -19.53
N ALA A 109 -1.78 33.99 -20.74
CA ALA A 109 -3.04 33.51 -21.31
C ALA A 109 -3.35 32.08 -20.84
N GLN A 110 -4.58 31.88 -20.37
CA GLN A 110 -5.06 30.61 -19.86
C GLN A 110 -5.76 29.81 -20.97
N TYR A 111 -5.33 28.58 -21.20
CA TYR A 111 -5.97 27.68 -22.15
C TYR A 111 -7.39 27.35 -21.68
N PRO A 112 -8.42 27.50 -22.53
CA PRO A 112 -9.81 27.32 -22.12
C PRO A 112 -10.06 25.91 -21.57
N LYS A 113 -10.96 25.81 -20.60
CA LYS A 113 -11.44 24.52 -20.07
C LYS A 113 -12.50 23.95 -21.00
N ILE A 114 -12.53 22.63 -21.15
CA ILE A 114 -13.64 21.95 -21.84
C ILE A 114 -14.91 22.08 -20.96
N PRO A 115 -16.05 22.56 -21.50
CA PRO A 115 -17.28 22.70 -20.73
C PRO A 115 -17.72 21.37 -20.09
N GLY A 116 -18.01 21.41 -18.78
CA GLY A 116 -18.43 20.23 -18.01
C GLY A 116 -17.30 19.30 -17.56
N MET A 117 -16.06 19.52 -18.03
CA MET A 117 -14.88 18.75 -17.59
C MET A 117 -14.38 19.27 -16.24
N ARG A 118 -14.08 18.36 -15.32
CA ARG A 118 -13.45 18.65 -14.04
C ARG A 118 -11.93 18.55 -14.15
N TYR A 119 -11.22 19.48 -13.52
CA TYR A 119 -9.76 19.50 -13.50
C TYR A 119 -9.27 19.60 -12.06
N ALA A 120 -8.09 19.04 -11.81
CA ALA A 120 -7.32 19.19 -10.59
C ALA A 120 -5.83 19.04 -10.91
N SER A 121 -4.99 19.57 -10.04
CA SER A 121 -3.55 19.33 -10.03
C SER A 121 -3.21 18.28 -8.99
N GLY A 122 -1.99 17.77 -9.02
CA GLY A 122 -1.49 16.87 -7.99
C GLY A 122 -0.04 16.51 -8.22
N SER A 123 0.38 15.39 -7.63
CA SER A 123 1.69 14.83 -7.90
C SER A 123 1.72 14.13 -9.24
N GLN A 124 2.88 14.15 -9.89
CA GLN A 124 3.21 13.29 -11.01
C GLN A 124 3.18 11.79 -10.59
N TRP A 125 3.60 11.48 -9.35
CA TRP A 125 3.71 10.09 -8.89
C TRP A 125 2.35 9.48 -8.64
N PHE A 126 2.20 8.21 -9.02
CA PHE A 126 0.98 7.44 -8.78
C PHE A 126 1.27 5.97 -8.57
N ALA A 127 0.28 5.27 -8.03
CA ALA A 127 0.14 3.83 -8.18
C ALA A 127 -1.28 3.51 -8.64
N ILE A 128 -1.45 3.01 -9.87
CA ILE A 128 -2.77 2.77 -10.47
C ILE A 128 -3.03 1.27 -10.64
N THR A 129 -4.30 0.88 -10.56
CA THR A 129 -4.70 -0.52 -10.77
C THR A 129 -4.57 -0.91 -12.24
N HIS A 130 -4.43 -2.21 -12.50
CA HIS A 130 -4.47 -2.77 -13.85
C HIS A 130 -5.73 -2.32 -14.63
N GLU A 131 -6.90 -2.24 -13.98
CA GLU A 131 -8.14 -1.77 -14.61
C GLU A 131 -8.01 -0.33 -15.12
N MET A 132 -7.45 0.57 -14.31
CA MET A 132 -7.27 1.97 -14.67
C MET A 132 -6.20 2.14 -15.74
N ALA A 133 -5.07 1.44 -15.61
CA ALA A 133 -4.00 1.40 -16.62
C ALA A 133 -4.54 0.96 -17.99
N ALA A 134 -5.29 -0.13 -18.05
CA ALA A 134 -5.89 -0.63 -19.28
C ALA A 134 -6.88 0.36 -19.90
N ALA A 135 -7.73 0.99 -19.08
CA ALA A 135 -8.67 2.00 -19.55
C ALA A 135 -7.97 3.23 -20.14
N VAL A 136 -6.88 3.70 -19.52
CA VAL A 136 -6.08 4.82 -19.99
C VAL A 136 -5.37 4.46 -21.31
N ALA A 137 -4.61 3.36 -21.31
CA ALA A 137 -3.79 2.95 -22.45
C ALA A 137 -4.60 2.63 -23.72
N SER A 138 -5.81 2.08 -23.57
CA SER A 138 -6.68 1.77 -24.72
C SER A 138 -7.37 2.98 -25.34
N SER A 139 -7.44 4.12 -24.62
CA SER A 139 -8.30 5.24 -24.99
C SER A 139 -7.54 6.54 -25.28
N PHE A 140 -6.37 6.77 -24.68
CA PHE A 140 -5.70 8.09 -24.73
C PHE A 140 -5.37 8.57 -26.15
N ALA A 141 -5.10 7.65 -27.09
CA ALA A 141 -4.78 8.01 -28.48
C ALA A 141 -6.02 8.42 -29.31
N ASN A 142 -7.23 8.11 -28.84
CA ASN A 142 -8.47 8.42 -29.55
C ASN A 142 -9.20 9.61 -28.90
N ALA A 143 -9.07 10.79 -29.52
CA ALA A 143 -9.68 12.05 -29.05
C ALA A 143 -11.22 12.03 -28.95
N SER A 144 -11.90 11.06 -29.59
CA SER A 144 -13.36 10.90 -29.42
C SER A 144 -13.75 10.26 -28.07
N THR A 145 -12.80 9.63 -27.38
CA THR A 145 -13.00 9.13 -26.02
C THR A 145 -12.79 10.23 -25.00
N LEU A 146 -13.39 10.10 -23.81
CA LEU A 146 -13.19 11.05 -22.73
C LEU A 146 -11.71 11.14 -22.30
N VAL A 147 -11.01 10.01 -22.19
CA VAL A 147 -9.58 9.97 -21.83
C VAL A 147 -8.72 10.62 -22.91
N GLY A 148 -9.01 10.36 -24.19
CA GLY A 148 -8.27 10.99 -25.30
C GLY A 148 -8.53 12.48 -25.42
N ALA A 149 -9.75 12.94 -25.14
CA ALA A 149 -10.05 14.37 -25.05
C ALA A 149 -9.27 15.05 -23.91
N ILE A 150 -9.19 14.41 -22.73
CA ILE A 150 -8.37 14.88 -21.61
C ILE A 150 -6.88 14.93 -22.00
N PHE A 151 -6.37 13.90 -22.68
CA PHE A 151 -4.99 13.84 -23.14
C PHE A 151 -4.66 14.98 -24.12
N GLN A 152 -5.49 15.18 -25.14
CA GLN A 152 -5.30 16.24 -26.13
C GLN A 152 -5.36 17.64 -25.50
N ASP A 153 -6.29 17.84 -24.58
CA ASP A 153 -6.44 19.09 -23.84
C ASP A 153 -5.21 19.40 -22.97
N LEU A 154 -4.81 18.45 -22.12
CA LEU A 154 -3.75 18.70 -21.15
C LEU A 154 -2.36 18.74 -21.77
N THR A 155 -2.11 18.00 -22.86
CA THR A 155 -0.84 18.12 -23.58
C THR A 155 -0.63 19.48 -24.28
N SER A 156 -1.62 20.37 -24.23
CA SER A 156 -1.52 21.76 -24.70
C SER A 156 -1.15 22.76 -23.58
N VAL A 157 -1.06 22.32 -22.32
CA VAL A 157 -0.69 23.15 -21.16
C VAL A 157 0.61 22.67 -20.51
N LYS A 158 1.17 23.46 -19.59
CA LYS A 158 2.38 23.07 -18.82
C LYS A 158 2.11 21.88 -17.88
N GLN A 159 3.13 21.06 -17.62
CA GLN A 159 3.12 19.95 -16.65
C GLN A 159 1.87 19.04 -16.73
N PRO A 160 1.56 18.46 -17.91
CA PRO A 160 0.37 17.62 -18.05
C PRO A 160 0.40 16.34 -17.21
N ASP A 161 1.59 15.86 -16.88
CA ASP A 161 1.84 14.73 -15.98
C ASP A 161 1.32 14.97 -14.54
N GLU A 162 1.23 16.22 -14.10
CA GLU A 162 0.70 16.61 -12.78
C GLU A 162 -0.82 16.93 -12.79
N SER A 163 -1.52 16.69 -13.91
CA SER A 163 -2.96 16.96 -14.03
C SER A 163 -3.76 15.92 -14.80
N PHE A 164 -3.11 15.11 -15.64
CA PHE A 164 -3.78 14.13 -16.50
C PHE A 164 -4.49 13.03 -15.71
N PHE A 165 -3.79 12.33 -14.83
CA PHE A 165 -4.38 11.25 -14.05
C PHE A 165 -5.46 11.76 -13.10
N GLN A 166 -5.30 12.98 -12.59
CA GLN A 166 -6.29 13.66 -11.75
C GLN A 166 -7.58 13.94 -12.54
N ALA A 167 -7.46 14.50 -13.73
CA ALA A 167 -8.61 14.72 -14.61
C ALA A 167 -9.28 13.39 -15.01
N VAL A 168 -8.50 12.34 -15.31
CA VAL A 168 -9.07 11.00 -15.58
C VAL A 168 -9.86 10.49 -14.38
N VAL A 169 -9.32 10.60 -13.16
CA VAL A 169 -10.01 10.18 -11.93
C VAL A 169 -11.31 10.96 -11.74
N LEU A 170 -11.29 12.28 -11.89
CA LEU A 170 -12.44 13.15 -11.62
C LEU A 170 -13.60 13.02 -12.61
N ASN A 171 -13.33 12.59 -13.85
CA ASN A 171 -14.33 12.55 -14.92
C ASN A 171 -14.76 11.13 -15.31
N THR A 172 -14.17 10.09 -14.72
CA THR A 172 -14.50 8.69 -15.03
C THR A 172 -15.03 7.95 -13.81
N LYS A 173 -15.38 6.67 -13.99
CA LYS A 173 -15.81 5.77 -12.91
C LYS A 173 -14.77 5.58 -11.79
N PHE A 174 -13.50 5.93 -12.04
CA PHE A 174 -12.41 5.75 -11.08
C PHE A 174 -12.47 6.69 -9.87
N CYS A 175 -13.26 7.78 -9.92
CA CYS A 175 -13.46 8.69 -8.78
C CYS A 175 -13.87 7.98 -7.49
N SER A 176 -14.68 6.92 -7.60
CA SER A 176 -15.16 6.13 -6.46
C SER A 176 -14.11 5.18 -5.87
N LYS A 177 -13.04 4.88 -6.62
CA LYS A 177 -11.99 3.90 -6.28
C LYS A 177 -10.58 4.50 -6.34
N CYS A 178 -10.45 5.79 -6.04
CA CYS A 178 -9.16 6.47 -5.92
C CYS A 178 -8.89 6.95 -4.49
N SER A 179 -7.65 6.90 -4.05
CA SER A 179 -7.13 7.50 -2.84
C SER A 179 -6.25 8.69 -3.21
N ASP A 180 -6.31 9.74 -2.39
CA ASP A 180 -5.66 11.03 -2.63
C ASP A 180 -4.17 11.07 -2.18
N PHE A 181 -3.54 9.91 -2.22
CA PHE A 181 -2.12 9.71 -1.88
C PHE A 181 -1.48 8.95 -3.02
N THR A 182 -0.15 8.94 -3.08
CA THR A 182 0.61 8.43 -4.24
C THR A 182 1.58 7.32 -3.87
N LEU A 183 1.62 6.92 -2.59
CA LEU A 183 2.65 6.07 -1.98
C LEU A 183 4.03 6.75 -1.84
N HIS A 184 4.17 8.00 -2.29
CA HIS A 184 5.41 8.76 -2.27
C HIS A 184 5.38 9.87 -1.23
N TRP A 185 6.31 9.85 -0.29
CA TRP A 185 6.59 10.99 0.56
C TRP A 185 7.57 11.92 -0.13
N THR A 186 7.25 13.22 -0.12
CA THR A 186 8.14 14.27 -0.58
C THR A 186 8.19 15.34 0.50
N ASP A 187 9.39 15.78 0.89
CA ASP A 187 9.56 16.86 1.86
C ASP A 187 9.06 18.19 1.27
N LYS A 188 7.85 18.58 1.65
CA LYS A 188 7.21 19.82 1.19
C LYS A 188 7.90 21.07 1.71
N ASP A 189 8.53 21.01 2.89
CA ASP A 189 9.22 22.15 3.50
C ASP A 189 10.53 22.48 2.77
N SER A 190 11.08 21.50 2.06
CA SER A 190 12.29 21.65 1.24
C SER A 190 12.04 22.16 -0.18
N MET A 191 10.77 22.40 -0.56
CA MET A 191 10.38 22.78 -1.92
C MET A 191 10.98 24.12 -2.33
N ARG A 192 11.55 24.16 -3.54
CA ARG A 192 12.12 25.37 -4.12
C ARG A 192 11.89 25.43 -5.61
N GLU A 193 11.63 26.63 -6.14
CA GLU A 193 11.59 26.85 -7.58
C GLU A 193 12.97 26.59 -8.18
N VAL A 194 13.03 25.71 -9.17
CA VAL A 194 14.24 25.42 -9.91
C VAL A 194 14.07 25.94 -11.33
N ARG A 195 14.94 26.86 -11.72
CA ARG A 195 15.03 27.32 -13.10
C ARG A 195 15.68 26.24 -13.95
N SER A 196 14.98 25.79 -14.98
CA SER A 196 15.55 24.88 -15.98
C SER A 196 16.21 25.67 -17.10
N LEU A 197 17.30 25.15 -17.66
CA LEU A 197 17.88 25.70 -18.90
C LEU A 197 17.07 25.31 -20.14
N THR A 198 16.21 24.30 -20.01
CA THR A 198 15.43 23.69 -21.09
C THR A 198 13.94 24.03 -21.00
N SER A 199 13.50 24.78 -19.99
CA SER A 199 12.11 25.20 -19.83
C SER A 199 12.03 26.67 -19.49
N GLU A 200 11.11 27.39 -20.15
CA GLU A 200 10.82 28.79 -19.84
C GLU A 200 10.04 28.98 -18.52
N TYR A 201 9.59 27.89 -17.91
CA TYR A 201 8.91 27.89 -16.62
C TYR A 201 9.86 27.54 -15.48
N ASN A 202 9.67 28.20 -14.34
CA ASN A 202 10.19 27.71 -13.06
C ASN A 202 9.33 26.53 -12.61
N ILE A 203 9.99 25.48 -12.11
CA ILE A 203 9.29 24.27 -11.67
C ILE A 203 9.65 24.03 -10.21
N LEU A 204 8.63 23.85 -9.38
CA LEU A 204 8.80 23.53 -7.97
C LEU A 204 9.43 22.14 -7.84
N SER A 205 10.50 22.03 -7.07
CA SER A 205 11.23 20.77 -6.88
C SER A 205 11.61 20.60 -5.42
N PRO A 206 11.54 19.37 -4.87
CA PRO A 206 11.98 19.13 -3.49
C PRO A 206 13.47 19.38 -3.31
N GLY A 207 13.94 19.43 -2.07
CA GLY A 207 15.35 19.33 -1.71
C GLY A 207 15.89 17.91 -1.91
N VAL A 208 17.21 17.77 -1.90
CA VAL A 208 17.89 16.46 -1.82
C VAL A 208 17.97 16.08 -0.34
N LEU A 209 17.56 14.86 -0.02
CA LEU A 209 17.66 14.27 1.31
C LEU A 209 19.08 13.78 1.53
N GLY A 210 19.71 14.22 2.62
CA GLY A 210 21.07 13.79 2.99
C GLY A 210 21.62 14.49 4.22
N LEU A 211 20.98 15.55 4.70
CA LEU A 211 21.39 16.22 5.93
C LEU A 211 21.04 15.39 7.15
N LEU A 212 21.77 15.58 8.26
CA LEU A 212 21.52 14.86 9.51
C LEU A 212 20.05 14.98 10.00
N GLU A 213 19.43 16.14 9.77
CA GLU A 213 18.02 16.37 10.09
C GLU A 213 17.05 15.55 9.23
N ASP A 214 17.43 15.25 7.99
CA ASP A 214 16.60 14.46 7.07
C ASP A 214 16.48 13.00 7.52
N PHE A 215 17.52 12.44 8.16
CA PHE A 215 17.44 11.12 8.78
C PHE A 215 16.30 11.05 9.80
N THR A 216 16.19 12.08 10.66
CA THR A 216 15.15 12.13 11.68
C THR A 216 13.76 12.27 11.05
N LYS A 217 13.64 13.08 9.98
CA LYS A 217 12.38 13.21 9.22
C LYS A 217 11.98 11.89 8.58
N VAL A 218 12.92 11.18 7.94
CA VAL A 218 12.67 9.89 7.29
C VAL A 218 12.21 8.85 8.30
N GLU A 219 12.86 8.76 9.47
CA GLU A 219 12.43 7.89 10.56
C GLU A 219 11.02 8.23 11.07
N GLU A 220 10.73 9.52 11.23
CA GLU A 220 9.40 9.98 11.63
C GLU A 220 8.33 9.60 10.60
N VAL A 221 8.61 9.78 9.30
CA VAL A 221 7.73 9.38 8.20
C VAL A 221 7.51 7.87 8.21
N ARG A 222 8.56 7.07 8.41
CA ARG A 222 8.46 5.60 8.52
C ARG A 222 7.60 5.18 9.71
N ARG A 223 7.61 5.93 10.81
CA ARG A 223 6.77 5.63 11.97
C ARG A 223 5.33 6.12 11.85
N GLN A 224 5.13 7.31 11.29
CA GLN A 224 3.83 8.02 11.36
C GLN A 224 3.04 7.96 10.05
N SER A 225 3.73 7.98 8.91
CA SER A 225 3.12 7.99 7.57
C SER A 225 3.14 6.60 6.97
N LEU A 226 2.23 5.73 7.46
CA LEU A 226 2.13 4.33 7.03
C LEU A 226 1.76 4.14 5.55
N TRP A 227 1.35 5.22 4.89
CA TRP A 227 1.03 5.26 3.48
C TRP A 227 2.23 5.54 2.57
N ALA A 228 3.33 6.02 3.13
CA ALA A 228 4.55 6.31 2.39
C ALA A 228 5.41 5.04 2.29
N PHE A 229 5.63 4.62 1.05
CA PHE A 229 6.47 3.46 0.69
C PHE A 229 7.74 3.89 -0.03
N PHE A 230 7.71 5.06 -0.68
CA PHE A 230 8.86 5.67 -1.33
C PHE A 230 9.07 7.06 -0.76
N ALA A 231 10.32 7.50 -0.69
CA ALA A 231 10.71 8.85 -0.37
C ALA A 231 11.48 9.48 -1.53
N ARG A 232 11.39 10.81 -1.64
CA ARG A 232 12.16 11.58 -2.60
C ARG A 232 12.53 12.97 -2.08
N LYS A 233 13.65 13.56 -2.52
CA LYS A 233 14.54 13.06 -3.58
C LYS A 233 15.91 12.67 -3.03
N PHE A 234 16.48 11.61 -3.60
CA PHE A 234 17.84 11.16 -3.35
C PHE A 234 18.74 11.46 -4.55
N ASP A 235 20.04 11.57 -4.30
CA ASP A 235 21.08 11.61 -5.33
C ASP A 235 22.28 10.74 -4.92
N ASP A 236 23.39 10.86 -5.66
CA ASP A 236 24.63 10.13 -5.44
C ASP A 236 25.65 10.90 -4.58
N SER A 237 25.23 11.97 -3.90
CA SER A 237 26.05 12.59 -2.87
C SER A 237 26.39 11.57 -1.79
N ARG A 238 27.53 11.78 -1.12
CA ARG A 238 27.98 10.90 -0.04
C ARG A 238 26.92 10.84 1.08
N GLU A 239 26.35 11.99 1.38
CA GLU A 239 25.34 12.19 2.40
C GLU A 239 24.04 11.44 2.09
N SER A 240 23.48 11.62 0.88
CA SER A 240 22.31 10.88 0.40
C SER A 240 22.59 9.36 0.37
N SER A 241 23.78 8.95 -0.06
CA SER A 241 24.17 7.54 -0.11
C SER A 241 24.22 6.88 1.27
N GLN A 242 24.71 7.58 2.29
CA GLN A 242 24.69 7.07 3.66
C GLN A 242 23.27 6.86 4.20
N LEU A 243 22.32 7.71 3.83
CA LEU A 243 20.91 7.53 4.18
C LEU A 243 20.30 6.33 3.44
N LYS A 244 20.59 6.17 2.14
CA LYS A 244 20.20 4.99 1.34
C LYS A 244 20.74 3.69 1.96
N ASP A 245 22.02 3.65 2.32
CA ASP A 245 22.67 2.49 2.95
C ASP A 245 22.02 2.11 4.29
N GLN A 246 21.60 3.10 5.09
CA GLN A 246 20.89 2.85 6.35
C GLN A 246 19.50 2.26 6.11
N LEU A 247 18.75 2.81 5.16
CA LEU A 247 17.43 2.29 4.77
C LEU A 247 17.54 0.83 4.27
N ASP A 248 18.55 0.53 3.46
CA ASP A 248 18.85 -0.84 3.00
C ASP A 248 19.23 -1.76 4.15
N GLY A 249 20.10 -1.28 5.06
CA GLY A 249 20.52 -2.01 6.24
C GLY A 249 19.32 -2.44 7.08
N GLU A 250 18.40 -1.52 7.37
CA GLU A 250 17.21 -1.81 8.15
C GLU A 250 16.20 -2.71 7.41
N ALA A 251 16.00 -2.50 6.11
CA ALA A 251 15.19 -3.41 5.29
C ALA A 251 15.77 -4.84 5.30
N SER A 252 17.10 -4.98 5.29
CA SER A 252 17.81 -6.27 5.33
C SER A 252 17.79 -6.93 6.71
N HIS A 253 17.78 -6.15 7.80
CA HIS A 253 17.69 -6.65 9.17
C HIS A 253 16.28 -7.15 9.52
N ASN A 254 15.24 -6.44 9.07
CA ASN A 254 13.84 -6.87 9.22
C ASN A 254 13.46 -8.04 8.30
N SER A 255 14.25 -8.31 7.26
CA SER A 255 14.06 -9.47 6.36
C SER A 255 14.85 -10.72 6.77
N ARG A 256 15.73 -10.66 7.80
CA ARG A 256 16.31 -11.88 8.38
C ARG A 256 15.27 -12.56 9.28
N PRO A 257 14.77 -13.76 8.93
CA PRO A 257 13.97 -14.53 9.86
C PRO A 257 14.82 -14.82 11.08
N ALA A 258 14.51 -14.19 12.22
CA ALA A 258 14.98 -14.68 13.49
C ALA A 258 14.40 -16.08 13.65
N TRP A 259 15.22 -17.11 13.42
CA TRP A 259 14.92 -18.50 13.73
C TRP A 259 14.91 -18.71 15.25
N THR A 260 14.16 -17.88 15.98
CA THR A 260 13.76 -18.16 17.35
C THR A 260 12.67 -19.21 17.23
N THR A 261 12.96 -20.42 17.71
CA THR A 261 12.06 -21.58 17.89
C THR A 261 10.60 -21.17 17.74
N ALA A 262 10.07 -21.25 16.51
CA ALA A 262 8.79 -20.65 16.19
C ALA A 262 7.71 -21.36 17.02
N ARG A 263 6.97 -20.62 17.86
CA ARG A 263 5.74 -21.12 18.47
C ARG A 263 4.85 -21.60 17.33
N VAL A 264 4.49 -22.88 17.34
CA VAL A 264 3.47 -23.40 16.42
C VAL A 264 2.17 -22.71 16.84
N PRO A 265 1.54 -21.90 15.97
CA PRO A 265 0.29 -21.24 16.29
C PRO A 265 -0.76 -22.25 16.75
N ALA A 266 -1.77 -21.81 17.50
CA ALA A 266 -2.87 -22.70 17.91
C ALA A 266 -3.48 -23.48 16.73
N ILE A 267 -3.57 -22.82 15.56
CA ILE A 267 -4.06 -23.43 14.32
C ILE A 267 -3.14 -24.56 13.82
N GLY A 268 -1.82 -24.41 13.98
CA GLY A 268 -0.84 -25.43 13.62
C GLY A 268 -0.94 -26.66 14.50
N ARG A 269 -1.31 -26.50 15.78
CA ARG A 269 -1.65 -27.62 16.69
C ARG A 269 -2.94 -28.32 16.29
N VAL A 270 -3.99 -27.58 15.90
CA VAL A 270 -5.22 -28.20 15.38
C VAL A 270 -4.91 -29.03 14.13
N ILE A 271 -4.08 -28.48 13.24
CA ILE A 271 -3.62 -29.19 12.04
C ILE A 271 -2.72 -30.37 12.40
N GLU A 272 -1.91 -30.29 13.45
CA GLU A 272 -1.14 -31.43 13.97
C GLU A 272 -2.06 -32.57 14.40
N VAL A 273 -3.09 -32.28 15.19
CA VAL A 273 -4.05 -33.30 15.64
C VAL A 273 -4.73 -33.94 14.43
N LEU A 274 -5.16 -33.14 13.45
CA LEU A 274 -5.77 -33.64 12.22
C LEU A 274 -4.79 -34.45 11.37
N ALA A 275 -3.59 -33.93 11.11
CA ALA A 275 -2.60 -34.63 10.30
C ALA A 275 -2.06 -35.87 11.01
N SER A 276 -2.05 -35.93 12.35
CA SER A 276 -1.66 -37.12 13.12
C SER A 276 -2.64 -38.27 12.96
N SER A 277 -3.91 -37.96 12.63
CA SER A 277 -4.90 -38.97 12.25
C SER A 277 -4.72 -39.50 10.83
N LEU A 278 -3.93 -38.81 10.00
CA LEU A 278 -3.70 -39.12 8.58
C LEU A 278 -2.29 -39.67 8.30
N ALA A 279 -1.27 -39.29 9.07
CA ALA A 279 0.12 -39.69 8.93
C ALA A 279 0.95 -39.47 10.21
N GLN A 280 2.13 -40.09 10.32
CA GLN A 280 3.06 -39.82 11.41
C GLN A 280 3.76 -38.46 11.21
N ILE A 281 3.44 -37.49 12.06
CA ILE A 281 4.07 -36.16 12.03
C ILE A 281 5.43 -36.22 12.75
N LYS A 282 6.50 -35.82 12.05
CA LYS A 282 7.86 -35.73 12.62
C LYS A 282 8.13 -34.35 13.23
N SER A 283 7.72 -33.28 12.55
CA SER A 283 7.85 -31.91 13.06
C SER A 283 6.94 -30.93 12.32
N ILE A 284 6.65 -29.78 12.95
CA ILE A 284 5.94 -28.65 12.35
C ILE A 284 6.84 -27.43 12.45
N GLN A 285 7.01 -26.71 11.34
CA GLN A 285 7.83 -25.51 11.27
C GLN A 285 7.06 -24.39 10.58
N ARG A 286 6.99 -23.21 11.21
CA ARG A 286 6.57 -21.97 10.54
C ARG A 286 7.70 -21.52 9.62
N LEU A 287 7.43 -21.35 8.33
CA LEU A 287 8.49 -21.16 7.35
C LEU A 287 9.05 -19.74 7.29
N GLN A 288 8.22 -18.70 7.49
CA GLN A 288 8.65 -17.31 7.36
C GLN A 288 7.81 -16.46 8.32
N ARG A 289 8.43 -15.46 8.98
CA ARG A 289 7.71 -14.39 9.71
C ARG A 289 7.45 -13.18 8.80
N ASN A 290 8.32 -12.97 7.82
CA ASN A 290 8.45 -11.71 7.09
C ASN A 290 7.61 -11.67 5.80
N TYR A 291 7.18 -12.83 5.30
CA TYR A 291 6.20 -12.93 4.19
C TYR A 291 4.75 -12.85 4.68
N ASP A 292 4.54 -12.83 6.00
CA ASP A 292 3.21 -12.99 6.57
C ASP A 292 2.43 -11.66 6.56
N GLY A 293 3.11 -10.50 6.45
CA GLY A 293 2.50 -9.19 6.20
C GLY A 293 1.37 -8.77 7.16
N ILE A 294 0.76 -7.63 6.87
CA ILE A 294 -0.44 -7.10 7.53
C ILE A 294 -1.70 -7.99 7.28
N PHE A 295 -1.59 -9.16 6.63
CA PHE A 295 -2.71 -10.09 6.35
C PHE A 295 -2.51 -11.57 6.69
N ASN A 296 -1.42 -11.92 7.37
CA ASN A 296 -1.10 -13.28 7.83
C ASN A 296 -1.36 -14.37 6.78
N PHE A 297 -0.52 -14.42 5.75
CA PHE A 297 -0.23 -15.72 5.12
C PHE A 297 0.62 -16.53 6.10
N GLN A 298 0.01 -17.38 6.95
CA GLN A 298 0.79 -18.30 7.76
C GLN A 298 1.17 -19.52 6.91
N THR A 299 2.42 -19.58 6.47
CA THR A 299 2.91 -20.80 5.81
C THR A 299 3.47 -21.77 6.86
N LEU A 300 2.80 -22.92 7.03
CA LEU A 300 3.26 -24.01 7.87
C LEU A 300 3.82 -25.14 7.00
N ARG A 301 5.08 -25.52 7.26
CA ARG A 301 5.63 -26.76 6.71
C ARG A 301 5.48 -27.87 7.72
N LEU A 302 4.84 -28.96 7.31
CA LEU A 302 4.75 -30.17 8.08
C LEU A 302 5.76 -31.18 7.53
N GLN A 303 6.67 -31.63 8.37
CA GLN A 303 7.46 -32.83 8.08
C GLN A 303 6.61 -34.05 8.40
N VAL A 304 5.80 -34.45 7.43
CA VAL A 304 5.12 -35.75 7.33
C VAL A 304 5.74 -36.52 6.17
N GLU A 305 5.56 -37.84 6.11
CA GLU A 305 5.92 -38.65 4.95
C GLU A 305 4.64 -39.07 4.22
N PRO A 306 4.43 -38.64 2.95
CA PRO A 306 5.27 -37.74 2.15
C PRO A 306 5.23 -36.28 2.65
N ARG A 307 6.26 -35.50 2.29
CA ARG A 307 6.41 -34.10 2.72
C ARG A 307 5.21 -33.27 2.25
N LEU A 308 4.58 -32.56 3.18
CA LEU A 308 3.38 -31.76 2.94
C LEU A 308 3.64 -30.30 3.29
N GLU A 309 3.30 -29.37 2.39
CA GLU A 309 3.29 -27.95 2.70
C GLU A 309 1.84 -27.48 2.87
N ILE A 310 1.53 -26.84 4.00
CA ILE A 310 0.19 -26.32 4.27
C ILE A 310 0.27 -24.82 4.41
N ARG A 311 -0.43 -24.10 3.52
CA ARG A 311 -0.61 -22.66 3.60
C ARG A 311 -1.93 -22.35 4.28
N ILE A 312 -1.89 -21.42 5.22
CA ILE A 312 -3.05 -20.96 5.97
C ILE A 312 -3.17 -19.47 5.74
N HIS A 313 -4.34 -19.06 5.27
CA HIS A 313 -4.63 -17.67 4.94
C HIS A 313 -5.75 -17.17 5.84
N GLU A 314 -5.51 -16.08 6.58
CA GLU A 314 -6.55 -15.46 7.39
C GLU A 314 -7.60 -14.78 6.51
N LYS A 315 -8.86 -15.15 6.68
CA LYS A 315 -10.00 -14.43 6.12
C LYS A 315 -10.20 -13.13 6.88
N LEU A 316 -10.25 -12.01 6.19
CA LEU A 316 -10.50 -10.72 6.83
C LEU A 316 -11.99 -10.46 7.06
N ALA A 317 -12.31 -9.80 8.17
CA ALA A 317 -13.64 -9.24 8.34
C ALA A 317 -13.72 -7.88 7.65
N THR A 318 -14.38 -7.85 6.49
CA THR A 318 -14.64 -6.62 5.72
C THR A 318 -16.03 -6.06 6.06
N PRO A 319 -16.31 -4.78 5.78
CA PRO A 319 -17.66 -4.26 5.93
C PRO A 319 -18.65 -4.91 4.96
N LYS A 320 -19.93 -4.95 5.36
CA LYS A 320 -21.01 -5.46 4.49
C LYS A 320 -21.49 -4.45 3.45
N THR A 321 -21.28 -3.17 3.71
CA THR A 321 -21.66 -2.05 2.84
C THR A 321 -20.43 -1.24 2.46
N ALA A 322 -20.52 -0.46 1.38
CA ALA A 322 -19.42 0.41 0.96
C ALA A 322 -19.05 1.38 2.10
N HIS A 323 -17.83 1.25 2.61
CA HIS A 323 -17.33 2.04 3.72
C HIS A 323 -15.81 2.25 3.57
N PRO A 324 -15.21 3.32 4.13
CA PRO A 324 -13.77 3.46 4.15
C PRO A 324 -13.03 2.39 4.96
N LEU A 325 -13.69 1.74 5.92
CA LEU A 325 -13.12 0.57 6.60
C LEU A 325 -12.89 -0.55 5.57
N LEU A 326 -11.72 -1.15 5.56
CA LEU A 326 -11.37 -2.21 4.61
C LEU A 326 -11.37 -3.56 5.29
N ALA A 327 -10.77 -3.65 6.48
CA ALA A 327 -10.64 -4.91 7.20
C ALA A 327 -10.55 -4.70 8.71
N LEU A 328 -11.07 -5.65 9.47
CA LEU A 328 -10.96 -5.74 10.92
C LEU A 328 -10.30 -7.07 11.32
N ARG A 329 -9.24 -6.98 12.11
CA ARG A 329 -8.43 -8.10 12.58
C ARG A 329 -8.30 -8.08 14.10
N VAL A 330 -7.98 -9.24 14.66
CA VAL A 330 -7.73 -9.42 16.09
C VAL A 330 -6.64 -10.46 16.30
N GLY A 331 -5.72 -10.18 17.21
CA GLY A 331 -4.61 -11.09 17.48
C GLY A 331 -3.74 -10.66 18.64
N CYS A 332 -2.72 -11.47 18.89
CA CYS A 332 -1.79 -11.31 20.00
C CYS A 332 -0.52 -10.57 19.58
N ASP A 333 -0.02 -9.73 20.47
CA ASP A 333 1.30 -9.07 20.36
C ASP A 333 1.48 -8.29 19.05
N TRP A 334 0.71 -7.21 18.90
CA TRP A 334 0.81 -6.31 17.76
C TRP A 334 2.15 -5.56 17.76
N ASN A 335 3.00 -5.84 16.77
CA ASN A 335 4.24 -5.15 16.48
C ASN A 335 3.93 -3.89 15.66
N LYS A 336 4.15 -2.72 16.25
CA LYS A 336 3.81 -1.41 15.65
C LYS A 336 4.83 -0.93 14.64
N ASP A 337 6.03 -1.48 14.66
CA ASP A 337 7.12 -1.07 13.77
C ASP A 337 7.04 -1.84 12.45
N GLU A 338 6.78 -3.15 12.56
CA GLU A 338 6.60 -4.04 11.40
C GLU A 338 5.15 -4.10 10.91
N LEU A 339 4.18 -3.58 11.69
CA LEU A 339 2.75 -3.63 11.41
C LEU A 339 2.21 -5.05 11.26
N VAL A 340 2.64 -5.96 12.12
CA VAL A 340 2.25 -7.38 12.12
C VAL A 340 1.86 -7.87 13.52
N PHE A 341 1.17 -9.01 13.59
CA PHE A 341 0.96 -9.71 14.85
C PHE A 341 2.09 -10.73 15.07
N ASP A 342 2.84 -10.59 16.16
CA ASP A 342 3.89 -11.56 16.55
C ASP A 342 3.29 -12.86 17.11
N GLY A 343 2.06 -12.80 17.64
CA GLY A 343 1.32 -13.93 18.17
C GLY A 343 0.18 -14.40 17.27
N ASP A 344 -0.70 -15.24 17.84
CA ASP A 344 -1.81 -15.83 17.10
C ASP A 344 -2.88 -14.80 16.75
N VAL A 345 -3.47 -14.94 15.57
CA VAL A 345 -4.61 -14.14 15.10
C VAL A 345 -5.86 -14.99 15.08
N SER A 346 -7.01 -14.41 15.39
CA SER A 346 -8.35 -15.01 15.26
C SER A 346 -8.65 -16.30 16.05
N ALA A 347 -7.63 -17.00 16.54
CA ALA A 347 -7.69 -18.02 17.58
C ALA A 347 -6.61 -17.67 18.60
N VAL A 348 -7.00 -17.11 19.75
CA VAL A 348 -6.07 -16.55 20.74
C VAL A 348 -6.18 -17.28 22.06
N SER A 349 -5.06 -17.36 22.78
CA SER A 349 -5.05 -18.00 24.09
C SER A 349 -5.79 -17.19 25.15
N ALA A 350 -6.49 -17.89 26.04
CA ALA A 350 -7.10 -17.30 27.22
C ALA A 350 -6.06 -16.80 28.24
N SER A 351 -4.83 -17.32 28.20
CA SER A 351 -3.77 -17.04 29.18
C SER A 351 -2.69 -16.10 28.63
N SER A 352 -2.14 -15.24 29.50
CA SER A 352 -0.99 -14.36 29.21
C SER A 352 0.34 -15.04 29.49
N THR A 353 0.32 -16.22 30.08
CA THR A 353 1.51 -16.97 30.49
C THR A 353 1.47 -18.39 29.95
N GLY A 354 2.65 -19.01 29.85
CA GLY A 354 2.80 -20.36 29.32
C GLY A 354 3.23 -20.41 27.84
N PRO A 355 3.35 -21.62 27.28
CA PRO A 355 3.93 -21.83 25.95
C PRO A 355 3.08 -21.27 24.81
N TYR A 356 1.76 -21.17 25.02
CA TYR A 356 0.78 -20.65 24.06
C TYR A 356 0.10 -19.41 24.65
N SER A 357 0.86 -18.41 25.08
CA SER A 357 0.27 -17.21 25.69
C SER A 357 -0.13 -16.15 24.67
N CYS A 358 -1.14 -15.36 25.04
CA CYS A 358 -1.50 -14.08 24.44
C CYS A 358 -1.24 -12.96 25.47
N PRO A 359 0.02 -12.52 25.66
CA PRO A 359 0.37 -11.47 26.61
C PRO A 359 -0.41 -10.17 26.39
N SER A 360 -0.60 -9.80 25.13
CA SER A 360 -1.38 -8.62 24.78
C SER A 360 -2.31 -8.90 23.61
N LEU A 361 -3.61 -8.62 23.78
CA LEU A 361 -4.63 -8.79 22.75
C LEU A 361 -4.92 -7.44 22.09
N TRP A 362 -4.96 -7.41 20.76
CA TRP A 362 -5.13 -6.18 19.98
C TRP A 362 -6.16 -6.36 18.88
N ALA A 363 -6.92 -5.31 18.65
CA ALA A 363 -7.71 -5.11 17.44
C ALA A 363 -6.93 -4.25 16.47
N VAL A 364 -7.00 -4.56 15.18
CA VAL A 364 -6.40 -3.77 14.10
C VAL A 364 -7.44 -3.56 13.00
N ALA A 365 -7.72 -2.30 12.69
CA ALA A 365 -8.65 -1.88 11.66
C ALA A 365 -7.90 -1.17 10.53
N HIS A 366 -8.13 -1.62 9.31
CA HIS A 366 -7.55 -1.05 8.09
C HIS A 366 -8.54 -0.10 7.45
N TRP A 367 -8.07 1.06 7.03
CA TRP A 367 -8.89 2.13 6.51
C TRP A 367 -8.37 2.58 5.16
N ARG A 368 -9.29 2.76 4.21
CA ARG A 368 -9.02 3.50 2.99
C ARG A 368 -8.66 4.92 3.37
N MET A 369 -7.52 5.36 2.89
CA MET A 369 -7.06 6.69 3.20
C MET A 369 -7.92 7.76 2.55
N SER A 370 -8.06 8.85 3.29
CA SER A 370 -8.77 10.06 2.89
C SER A 370 -8.04 11.26 3.48
N LYS A 371 -7.87 12.33 2.69
CA LYS A 371 -7.46 13.65 3.19
C LYS A 371 -8.60 14.37 3.94
N LYS A 372 -9.83 13.85 3.86
CA LYS A 372 -10.97 14.34 4.65
C LYS A 372 -11.15 13.43 5.87
N PRO A 373 -11.19 13.98 7.10
CA PRO A 373 -11.40 13.19 8.30
C PRO A 373 -12.78 12.53 8.25
N ILE A 374 -12.89 11.34 8.86
CA ILE A 374 -14.19 10.69 9.03
C ILE A 374 -14.88 11.40 10.20
N SER A 375 -15.95 12.15 9.88
CA SER A 375 -16.71 12.92 10.87
C SER A 375 -17.64 12.07 11.75
N GLN A 376 -17.78 10.77 11.44
CA GLN A 376 -18.64 9.87 12.17
C GLN A 376 -17.95 9.37 13.44
N GLU A 377 -18.65 9.45 14.59
CA GLU A 377 -18.20 8.81 15.81
C GLU A 377 -18.28 7.30 15.68
N LEU A 378 -17.14 6.64 15.84
CA LEU A 378 -17.02 5.20 15.77
C LEU A 378 -16.59 4.63 17.12
N VAL A 379 -17.08 3.43 17.42
CA VAL A 379 -16.72 2.73 18.65
C VAL A 379 -16.36 1.29 18.32
N LEU A 380 -15.23 0.85 18.85
CA LEU A 380 -14.85 -0.55 18.90
C LEU A 380 -15.47 -1.20 20.12
N VAL A 381 -16.17 -2.32 19.93
CA VAL A 381 -16.83 -3.06 21.00
C VAL A 381 -16.31 -4.50 21.04
N TRP A 382 -15.74 -4.89 22.17
CA TRP A 382 -15.33 -6.26 22.47
C TRP A 382 -16.47 -6.96 23.20
N ILE A 383 -16.89 -8.13 22.73
CA ILE A 383 -18.06 -8.85 23.25
C ILE A 383 -17.65 -10.28 23.58
N ASP A 384 -17.91 -10.70 24.81
CA ASP A 384 -17.60 -12.04 25.33
C ASP A 384 -18.50 -13.13 24.72
N PRO A 385 -18.21 -14.42 24.97
CA PRO A 385 -18.99 -15.54 24.44
C PRO A 385 -20.44 -15.63 24.94
N ARG A 386 -20.79 -14.86 25.98
CA ARG A 386 -22.17 -14.77 26.49
C ARG A 386 -22.93 -13.60 25.88
N GLY A 387 -22.31 -12.85 24.96
CA GLY A 387 -22.88 -11.65 24.35
C GLY A 387 -22.73 -10.39 25.21
N THR A 388 -21.89 -10.41 26.23
CA THR A 388 -21.67 -9.27 27.14
C THR A 388 -20.63 -8.33 26.55
N PRO A 389 -20.94 -7.03 26.35
CA PRO A 389 -19.94 -6.04 25.97
C PRO A 389 -18.93 -5.86 27.11
N MET A 390 -17.67 -6.18 26.84
CA MET A 390 -16.58 -6.15 27.82
C MET A 390 -15.80 -4.83 27.79
N GLN A 391 -15.64 -4.23 26.61
CA GLN A 391 -14.90 -2.98 26.45
C GLN A 391 -15.47 -2.19 25.28
N HIS A 392 -15.66 -0.89 25.49
CA HIS A 392 -15.98 0.10 24.48
C HIS A 392 -14.79 1.04 24.33
N ALA A 393 -14.30 1.19 23.10
CA ALA A 393 -13.20 2.09 22.80
C ALA A 393 -13.60 3.03 21.66
N PRO A 394 -13.79 4.33 21.92
CA PRO A 394 -13.99 5.31 20.87
C PRO A 394 -12.81 5.27 19.88
N ILE A 395 -13.14 5.32 18.60
CA ILE A 395 -12.19 5.37 17.49
C ILE A 395 -12.35 6.73 16.81
N SER A 396 -11.27 7.51 16.77
CA SER A 396 -11.13 8.67 15.89
C SER A 396 -10.19 8.32 14.74
N ILE A 397 -10.58 8.70 13.54
CA ILE A 397 -9.80 8.45 12.32
C ILE A 397 -9.38 9.81 11.80
N SER A 398 -8.09 10.11 11.98
CA SER A 398 -7.51 11.33 11.46
C SER A 398 -7.35 11.26 9.95
N GLU A 399 -7.05 12.41 9.36
CA GLU A 399 -6.50 12.47 8.01
C GLU A 399 -5.28 11.54 7.92
N ASN A 400 -5.14 10.85 6.79
CA ASN A 400 -4.03 9.92 6.50
C ASN A 400 -3.97 8.64 7.36
N SER A 401 -4.95 8.39 8.23
CA SER A 401 -5.02 7.15 9.02
C SER A 401 -5.32 5.96 8.11
N VAL A 402 -4.32 5.11 7.86
CA VAL A 402 -4.48 3.85 7.11
C VAL A 402 -4.74 2.66 8.04
N LEU A 403 -4.23 2.75 9.26
CA LEU A 403 -4.25 1.67 10.22
C LEU A 403 -4.55 2.23 11.60
N LEU A 404 -5.47 1.57 12.29
CA LEU A 404 -5.78 1.86 13.68
C LEU A 404 -5.67 0.59 14.49
N TRP A 405 -5.01 0.67 15.63
CA TRP A 405 -4.92 -0.44 16.57
C TRP A 405 -5.41 -0.05 17.95
N HIS A 406 -6.00 -1.01 18.65
CA HIS A 406 -6.50 -0.82 20.00
C HIS A 406 -6.18 -2.05 20.86
N ARG A 407 -5.52 -1.83 22.00
CA ARG A 407 -5.20 -2.89 22.95
C ARG A 407 -6.40 -3.19 23.84
N TYR A 408 -6.80 -4.44 23.92
CA TYR A 408 -7.76 -4.89 24.93
C TYR A 408 -7.12 -4.81 26.33
N THR A 409 -7.83 -4.23 27.30
CA THR A 409 -7.26 -3.91 28.63
C THR A 409 -7.90 -4.65 29.79
N ALA A 410 -8.91 -5.48 29.56
CA ALA A 410 -9.54 -6.21 30.66
C ALA A 410 -8.63 -7.31 31.23
N THR A 411 -8.97 -7.76 32.44
CA THR A 411 -8.23 -8.78 33.17
C THR A 411 -8.27 -10.14 32.49
N GLN A 412 -7.14 -10.83 32.51
CA GLN A 412 -6.99 -12.22 32.10
C GLN A 412 -7.17 -13.18 33.29
N PRO A 413 -7.52 -14.46 33.08
CA PRO A 413 -7.73 -15.12 31.78
C PRO A 413 -9.01 -14.66 31.08
N LEU A 414 -8.97 -14.66 29.75
CA LEU A 414 -10.15 -14.32 28.95
C LEU A 414 -11.20 -15.45 29.06
N PRO A 415 -12.50 -15.13 29.18
CA PRO A 415 -13.57 -16.10 28.99
C PRO A 415 -13.36 -16.94 27.71
N GLN A 416 -13.32 -18.26 27.85
CA GLN A 416 -13.12 -19.15 26.70
C GLN A 416 -14.39 -19.25 25.85
N GLY A 417 -14.22 -19.37 24.53
CA GLY A 417 -15.30 -19.52 23.57
C GLY A 417 -15.24 -18.50 22.42
N LEU A 418 -16.37 -18.34 21.75
CA LEU A 418 -16.51 -17.48 20.58
C LEU A 418 -16.73 -16.02 20.98
N TRP A 419 -15.76 -15.16 20.70
CA TRP A 419 -15.87 -13.71 20.91
C TRP A 419 -16.31 -13.00 19.63
N SER A 420 -16.80 -11.78 19.80
CA SER A 420 -16.98 -10.85 18.68
C SER A 420 -16.36 -9.49 18.97
N LEU A 421 -15.79 -8.92 17.91
CA LEU A 421 -15.23 -7.58 17.87
C LEU A 421 -15.99 -6.79 16.80
N GLU A 422 -16.60 -5.69 17.19
CA GLU A 422 -17.45 -4.90 16.31
C GLU A 422 -16.94 -3.48 16.18
N VAL A 423 -16.92 -2.96 14.96
CA VAL A 423 -16.81 -1.52 14.70
C VAL A 423 -18.22 -1.00 14.43
N LYS A 424 -18.69 -0.11 15.30
CA LYS A 424 -20.04 0.44 15.27
C LYS A 424 -20.01 1.95 15.04
N SER A 425 -21.00 2.43 14.30
CA SER A 425 -21.47 3.80 14.38
C SER A 425 -22.71 3.88 15.29
N GLN A 426 -23.26 5.08 15.51
CA GLN A 426 -24.47 5.27 16.34
C GLN A 426 -25.65 4.40 15.87
N ASP A 427 -25.81 4.20 14.55
CA ASP A 427 -26.99 3.54 13.97
C ASP A 427 -26.72 2.16 13.34
N SER A 428 -25.45 1.73 13.23
CA SER A 428 -25.14 0.52 12.46
C SER A 428 -23.84 -0.18 12.86
N ILE A 429 -23.78 -1.48 12.58
CA ILE A 429 -22.54 -2.28 12.66
C ILE A 429 -21.87 -2.22 11.29
N LEU A 430 -20.69 -1.61 11.24
CA LEU A 430 -19.93 -1.44 10.01
C LEU A 430 -19.19 -2.73 9.64
N ALA A 431 -18.49 -3.31 10.61
CA ALA A 431 -17.83 -4.61 10.47
C ALA A 431 -17.88 -5.38 11.79
N ARG A 432 -17.86 -6.71 11.67
CA ARG A 432 -17.80 -7.65 12.78
C ARG A 432 -16.75 -8.72 12.49
N ARG A 433 -15.81 -8.89 13.41
CA ARG A 433 -14.85 -10.00 13.42
C ARG A 433 -15.22 -10.95 14.56
N HIS A 434 -15.52 -12.21 14.26
CA HIS A 434 -15.50 -13.25 15.29
C HIS A 434 -14.08 -13.78 15.45
N PHE A 435 -13.76 -14.20 16.67
CA PHE A 435 -12.50 -14.89 16.99
C PHE A 435 -12.72 -15.86 18.14
N PHE A 436 -11.89 -16.89 18.23
CA PHE A 436 -12.01 -17.89 19.27
C PHE A 436 -10.96 -17.69 20.36
N VAL A 437 -11.38 -17.78 21.62
CA VAL A 437 -10.50 -17.78 22.79
C VAL A 437 -10.43 -19.19 23.35
N TYR A 438 -9.24 -19.80 23.37
CA TYR A 438 -9.06 -21.19 23.80
C TYR A 438 -8.25 -21.30 25.10
N GLY A 439 -8.54 -22.34 25.89
CA GLY A 439 -7.67 -22.77 26.99
C GLY A 439 -6.55 -23.67 26.47
N ASP A 440 -6.93 -24.75 25.80
CA ASP A 440 -6.02 -25.63 25.05
C ASP A 440 -6.28 -25.48 23.53
N PRO A 441 -5.25 -25.40 22.67
CA PRO A 441 -5.44 -25.34 21.22
C PRO A 441 -6.28 -26.49 20.64
N SER A 442 -6.28 -27.67 21.28
CA SER A 442 -7.11 -28.81 20.87
C SER A 442 -8.61 -28.59 21.07
N ASP A 443 -9.01 -27.61 21.88
CA ASP A 443 -10.41 -27.24 22.13
C ASP A 443 -11.00 -26.38 21.00
N ILE A 444 -10.19 -25.89 20.06
CA ILE A 444 -10.64 -25.01 18.98
C ILE A 444 -11.56 -25.81 18.03
N PRO A 445 -12.84 -25.44 17.89
CA PRO A 445 -13.75 -26.15 17.00
C PRO A 445 -13.33 -25.98 15.54
N TRP A 446 -13.33 -27.08 14.78
CA TRP A 446 -12.92 -27.05 13.36
C TRP A 446 -13.76 -26.12 12.49
N GLN A 447 -15.04 -25.96 12.81
CA GLN A 447 -15.92 -25.02 12.10
C GLN A 447 -15.41 -23.57 12.22
N ASN A 448 -14.88 -23.19 13.39
CA ASN A 448 -14.31 -21.87 13.63
C ASN A 448 -13.01 -21.69 12.84
N VAL A 449 -12.18 -22.74 12.74
CA VAL A 449 -10.97 -22.71 11.91
C VAL A 449 -11.31 -22.40 10.46
N ARG A 450 -12.32 -23.06 9.88
CA ARG A 450 -12.74 -22.80 8.49
C ARG A 450 -13.44 -21.46 8.28
N GLU A 451 -14.06 -20.92 9.33
CA GLU A 451 -14.64 -19.57 9.29
C GLU A 451 -13.55 -18.50 9.18
N TYR A 452 -12.42 -18.69 9.85
CA TYR A 452 -11.36 -17.67 9.95
C TYR A 452 -10.20 -17.89 9.00
N PHE A 453 -10.02 -19.10 8.48
CA PHE A 453 -8.87 -19.45 7.68
C PHE A 453 -9.24 -20.23 6.41
N ASP A 454 -8.57 -19.92 5.31
CA ASP A 454 -8.45 -20.80 4.16
C ASP A 454 -7.21 -21.66 4.33
N ILE A 455 -7.35 -22.97 4.09
CA ILE A 455 -6.27 -23.94 4.24
C ILE A 455 -6.03 -24.56 2.87
N VAL A 456 -4.82 -24.37 2.35
CA VAL A 456 -4.37 -24.91 1.08
C VAL A 456 -3.27 -25.93 1.35
N ILE A 457 -3.50 -27.16 0.92
CA ILE A 457 -2.53 -28.25 1.00
C ILE A 457 -1.85 -28.34 -0.36
N LEU A 458 -0.52 -28.26 -0.37
CA LEU A 458 0.33 -28.27 -1.57
C LEU A 458 1.15 -29.54 -1.69
#